data_AF-A0A662D8Y2-F1
#
_entry.id   AF-A0A662D8Y2-F1
#
_cell.length_a   1.000
_cell.length_b   1.000
_cell.length_c   1.000
_cell.angle_alpha   90.00
_cell.angle_beta   90.00
_cell.angle_gamma   90.00
#
_symmetry.space_group_name_H-M   'P 1'
#
loop_
_entity.id
_entity.type
_entity.pdbx_description
1 polymer ?
#
loop_
_entity_poly.entity_id
_entity_poly.type
_entity_poly.pdbx_seq_one_letter_code
_entity_poly.pdbx_strand_id
1 'polypeptide(L)'
;MEQEKKIRWGTVAITVAILILAASVFFAGFKITNTINANVQSIKSGLKEKLEKDIRREAISFIYAYRKGALKNRQITADDLKEGYKFAKEFLSK
;
A
#
# COMPACT_ATOMS: atom_id res chain seq x y z
N MET A 1 -17.94 -56.40 -31.64
CA MET A 1 -18.38 -56.71 -30.26
C MET A 1 -18.09 -55.49 -29.41
N GLU A 2 -19.08 -54.62 -29.26
CA GLU A 2 -18.98 -53.42 -28.43
C GLU A 2 -18.80 -53.84 -26.97
N GLN A 3 -17.68 -53.45 -26.37
CA GLN A 3 -17.52 -53.57 -24.93
C GLN A 3 -18.30 -52.43 -24.29
N GLU A 4 -19.51 -52.73 -23.79
CA GLU A 4 -20.22 -51.82 -22.90
C GLU A 4 -19.36 -51.57 -21.67
N LYS A 5 -18.66 -50.44 -21.68
CA LYS A 5 -17.84 -49.98 -20.56
C LYS A 5 -18.80 -49.66 -19.42
N LYS A 6 -19.00 -50.60 -18.49
CA LYS A 6 -19.91 -50.47 -17.36
C LYS A 6 -19.40 -49.35 -16.43
N ILE A 7 -19.86 -48.12 -16.66
CA ILE A 7 -19.45 -46.94 -15.90
C ILE A 7 -19.90 -47.13 -14.45
N ARG A 8 -18.93 -47.15 -13.53
CA ARG A 8 -19.20 -47.16 -12.09
C ARG A 8 -19.59 -45.74 -11.67
N TRP A 9 -20.86 -45.41 -11.82
CA TRP A 9 -21.43 -44.09 -11.49
C TRP A 9 -21.09 -43.61 -10.07
N GLY A 10 -20.97 -44.52 -9.11
CA GLY A 10 -20.50 -44.19 -7.76
C GLY A 10 -19.07 -43.65 -7.72
N THR A 11 -18.16 -44.21 -8.53
CA THR A 11 -16.78 -43.70 -8.66
C THR A 11 -16.77 -42.32 -9.32
N VAL A 12 -17.61 -42.10 -10.33
CA VAL A 12 -17.73 -40.78 -10.98
C VAL A 12 -18.20 -39.71 -9.99
N ALA A 13 -19.21 -40.02 -9.17
CA ALA A 13 -19.72 -39.10 -8.16
C ALA A 13 -18.66 -38.73 -7.11
N ILE A 14 -17.88 -39.71 -6.64
CA ILE A 14 -16.78 -39.47 -5.69
C ILE A 14 -15.70 -38.60 -6.31
N THR A 15 -15.30 -38.88 -7.56
CA THR A 15 -14.29 -38.08 -8.26
C THR A 15 -14.74 -36.62 -8.42
N VAL A 16 -16.01 -36.39 -8.80
CA VAL A 16 -16.57 -35.03 -8.91
C VAL A 16 -16.59 -34.33 -7.55
N ALA A 17 -16.99 -35.01 -6.47
CA ALA A 17 -16.99 -34.43 -5.13
C ALA A 17 -15.58 -34.01 -4.67
N ILE A 18 -14.56 -34.83 -4.95
CA ILE A 18 -13.16 -34.52 -4.63
C ILE A 18 -12.68 -33.30 -5.42
N LEU A 19 -13.04 -33.19 -6.70
CA LEU A 19 -12.66 -32.04 -7.53
C LEU A 19 -13.30 -30.74 -7.03
N ILE A 20 -14.57 -30.78 -6.60
CA ILE A 20 -15.25 -29.61 -6.02
C ILE A 20 -14.57 -29.18 -4.70
N LEU A 21 -14.20 -30.13 -3.85
CA LEU A 21 -13.45 -29.85 -2.62
C LEU A 21 -12.06 -29.26 -2.90
N ALA A 22 -11.34 -29.81 -3.89
CA ALA A 22 -10.04 -29.27 -4.28
C ALA A 22 -10.16 -27.84 -4.83
N ALA A 23 -11.17 -27.58 -5.66
CA ALA A 23 -11.44 -26.26 -6.20
C ALA A 23 -11.79 -25.26 -5.10
N SER A 24 -12.59 -25.62 -4.09
CA SER A 24 -12.98 -24.70 -3.02
C SER A 24 -11.80 -24.26 -2.17
N VAL A 25 -10.90 -25.18 -1.81
CA VAL A 25 -9.67 -24.87 -1.06
C VAL A 25 -8.72 -24.01 -1.91
N PHE A 26 -8.58 -24.31 -3.20
CA PHE A 26 -7.76 -23.52 -4.13
C PHE A 26 -8.27 -22.08 -4.28
N PHE A 27 -9.58 -21.90 -4.48
CA PHE A 27 -10.20 -20.58 -4.59
C PHE A 27 -10.10 -19.78 -3.29
N ALA A 28 -10.24 -20.42 -2.13
CA ALA A 28 -10.06 -19.78 -0.83
C ALA A 28 -8.62 -19.23 -0.68
N GLY A 29 -7.61 -20.05 -0.99
CA GLY A 29 -6.20 -19.63 -0.95
C GLY A 29 -5.88 -18.48 -1.93
N PHE A 30 -6.41 -18.55 -3.14
CA PHE A 30 -6.23 -17.49 -4.16
C PHE A 30 -6.86 -16.16 -3.72
N LYS A 31 -8.08 -16.18 -3.17
CA LYS A 31 -8.78 -14.98 -2.69
C LYS A 31 -8.03 -14.33 -1.52
N ILE A 32 -7.54 -15.12 -0.56
CA ILE A 32 -6.76 -14.64 0.59
C ILE A 32 -5.48 -13.94 0.10
N THR A 33 -4.75 -14.56 -0.82
CA THR A 33 -3.48 -14.02 -1.34
C THR A 33 -3.68 -12.70 -2.09
N ASN A 34 -4.70 -12.62 -2.95
CA ASN A 34 -5.00 -11.38 -3.69
C ASN A 34 -5.46 -10.25 -2.77
N THR A 35 -6.31 -10.54 -1.78
CA THR A 35 -6.75 -9.53 -0.80
C THR A 35 -5.60 -9.03 0.06
N ILE A 36 -4.70 -9.91 0.51
CA ILE A 36 -3.51 -9.52 1.29
C ILE A 36 -2.57 -8.66 0.43
N ASN A 37 -2.26 -9.08 -0.80
CA ASN A 37 -1.37 -8.31 -1.68
C ASN A 37 -1.94 -6.92 -2.00
N ALA A 38 -3.24 -6.82 -2.27
CA ALA A 38 -3.91 -5.54 -2.49
C ALA A 38 -3.85 -4.62 -1.25
N ASN A 39 -4.07 -5.17 -0.05
CA ASN A 39 -3.96 -4.42 1.20
C ASN A 39 -2.52 -3.98 1.50
N VAL A 40 -1.53 -4.83 1.27
CA VAL A 40 -0.13 -4.47 1.48
C VAL A 40 0.29 -3.38 0.50
N GLN A 41 -0.15 -3.45 -0.75
CA GLN A 41 0.14 -2.43 -1.75
C GLN A 41 -0.56 -1.10 -1.42
N SER A 42 -1.80 -1.12 -0.96
CA SER A 42 -2.52 0.10 -0.54
C SER A 42 -1.86 0.74 0.69
N ILE A 43 -1.46 -0.06 1.69
CA ILE A 43 -0.71 0.41 2.87
C ILE A 43 0.63 1.01 2.45
N LYS A 44 1.40 0.32 1.60
CA LYS A 44 2.71 0.80 1.13
C LYS A 44 2.58 2.12 0.37
N SER A 45 1.53 2.25 -0.45
CA SER A 45 1.26 3.47 -1.22
C SER A 45 0.84 4.63 -0.30
N GLY A 46 -0.04 4.37 0.68
CA GLY A 46 -0.46 5.35 1.68
C GLY A 46 0.69 5.80 2.60
N LEU A 47 1.59 4.89 2.99
CA LEU A 47 2.79 5.24 3.73
C LEU A 47 3.74 6.10 2.89
N LYS A 48 3.96 5.74 1.62
CA LYS A 48 4.82 6.51 0.72
C LYS A 48 4.28 7.93 0.55
N GLU A 49 2.98 8.09 0.32
CA GLU A 49 2.35 9.41 0.15
C GLU A 49 2.45 10.26 1.43
N LYS A 50 2.21 9.68 2.61
CA LYS A 50 2.37 10.38 3.88
C LYS A 50 3.82 10.81 4.12
N LEU A 51 4.76 9.89 3.90
CA LEU A 51 6.18 10.13 4.09
C LEU A 51 6.69 11.21 3.13
N GLU A 52 6.25 11.17 1.87
CA GLU A 52 6.57 12.18 0.87
C GLU A 52 6.02 13.56 1.26
N LYS A 53 4.78 13.64 1.77
CA LYS A 53 4.19 14.88 2.28
C LYS A 53 4.96 15.44 3.48
N ASP A 54 5.32 14.60 4.44
CA ASP A 54 6.06 15.03 5.63
C ASP A 54 7.49 15.49 5.28
N ILE A 55 8.21 14.72 4.45
CA ILE A 55 9.55 15.09 3.96
C ILE A 55 9.48 16.41 3.18
N ARG A 56 8.49 16.57 2.30
CA ARG A 56 8.33 17.79 1.51
C ARG A 56 8.05 19.00 2.41
N ARG A 57 7.22 18.84 3.45
CA ARG A 57 6.97 19.90 4.43
C ARG A 57 8.22 20.28 5.20
N GLU A 58 9.01 19.30 5.65
CA GLU A 58 10.27 19.53 6.36
C GLU A 58 11.33 20.19 5.47
N ALA A 59 11.47 19.75 4.22
CA ALA A 59 12.40 20.37 3.28
C ALA A 59 12.05 21.84 3.04
N ILE A 60 10.76 22.15 2.81
CA ILE A 60 10.30 23.52 2.61
C ILE A 60 10.53 24.37 3.87
N SER A 61 10.25 23.84 5.06
CA SER A 61 10.45 24.57 6.32
C SER A 61 11.93 24.87 6.57
N PHE A 62 12.82 23.91 6.31
CA PHE A 62 14.27 24.10 6.43
C PHE A 62 14.81 25.11 5.41
N ILE A 63 14.39 25.02 4.15
CA ILE A 63 14.81 25.98 3.12
C ILE A 63 14.39 27.41 3.49
N TYR A 64 13.16 27.56 3.99
CA TYR A 64 12.68 28.86 4.47
C TYR A 64 13.54 29.38 5.62
N ALA A 65 13.75 28.57 6.64
CA ALA A 65 14.52 28.94 7.83
C ALA A 65 15.97 29.32 7.47
N TYR A 66 16.60 28.52 6.61
CA TYR A 66 17.94 28.78 6.09
C TYR A 66 18.03 30.10 5.35
N ARG A 67 17.10 30.34 4.40
CA ARG A 67 17.10 31.58 3.61
C ARG A 67 16.90 32.80 4.50
N LYS A 68 16.01 32.70 5.50
CA LYS A 68 15.76 33.79 6.45
C LYS A 68 16.96 34.08 7.35
N GLY A 69 17.65 33.05 7.83
CA GLY A 69 18.90 33.18 8.57
C GLY A 69 20.01 33.83 7.73
N ALA A 70 20.20 33.34 6.50
CA ALA A 70 21.18 33.86 5.56
C ALA A 70 20.95 35.34 5.21
N LEU A 71 19.70 35.74 4.95
CA LEU A 71 19.36 37.15 4.67
C LEU A 71 19.66 38.08 5.86
N LYS A 72 19.62 37.56 7.08
CA LYS A 72 19.93 38.31 8.31
C LYS A 72 21.38 38.11 8.77
N ASN A 73 22.20 37.44 7.95
CA ASN A 73 23.59 37.08 8.24
C ASN A 73 23.78 36.46 9.65
N ARG A 74 22.85 35.58 10.05
CA ARG A 74 22.89 34.89 11.34
C ARG A 74 22.57 33.42 11.18
N GLN A 75 22.93 32.62 12.18
CA GLN A 75 22.54 31.21 12.25
C GLN A 75 21.01 31.08 12.34
N ILE A 76 20.50 29.93 11.88
CA ILE A 76 19.09 29.55 11.99
C ILE A 76 18.71 29.50 13.47
N THR A 77 17.58 30.10 13.83
CA THR A 77 17.02 30.01 15.19
C THR A 77 15.80 29.10 15.24
N ALA A 78 15.40 28.70 16.45
CA ALA A 78 14.17 27.94 16.66
C ALA A 78 12.93 28.67 16.11
N ASP A 79 12.91 30.00 16.18
CA ASP A 79 11.81 30.81 15.63
C ASP A 79 11.74 30.73 14.10
N ASP A 80 12.88 30.69 13.40
CA ASP A 80 12.88 30.51 11.94
C ASP A 80 12.38 29.15 11.52
N LEU A 81 12.70 28.10 12.27
CA LEU A 81 12.16 26.76 12.03
C LEU A 81 10.64 26.73 12.26
N LYS A 82 10.15 27.40 13.31
CA LYS A 82 8.72 27.51 13.61
C LYS A 82 7.96 28.27 12.53
N GLU A 83 8.51 29.38 12.07
CA GLU A 83 7.96 30.14 10.93
C GLU A 83 8.04 29.34 9.62
N GLY A 84 9.16 28.66 9.38
CA GLY A 84 9.32 27.76 8.24
C GLY A 84 8.28 26.66 8.21
N TYR A 85 7.94 26.07 9.36
CA TYR A 85 6.88 25.06 9.45
C TYR A 85 5.49 25.63 9.14
N LYS A 86 5.19 26.84 9.62
CA LYS A 86 3.94 27.55 9.27
C LYS A 86 3.88 27.83 7.78
N PHE A 87 4.97 28.37 7.22
CA PHE A 87 5.09 28.64 5.79
C PHE A 87 4.91 27.38 4.96
N ALA A 88 5.58 26.27 5.32
CA ALA A 88 5.46 25.02 4.60
C ALA A 88 4.03 24.46 4.65
N LYS A 89 3.33 24.61 5.79
CA LYS A 89 1.92 24.21 5.93
C LYS A 89 1.01 25.03 5.02
N GLU A 90 1.19 26.36 4.98
CA GLU A 90 0.41 27.25 4.11
C GLU A 90 0.70 27.00 2.62
N PHE A 91 1.97 26.85 2.27
CA PHE A 91 2.42 26.61 0.89
C PHE A 91 1.89 25.30 0.31
N LEU A 92 1.84 24.23 1.11
CA LEU A 92 1.32 22.93 0.70
C LEU A 92 -0.21 22.80 0.81
N SER A 93 -0.88 23.79 1.42
CA SER A 93 -2.34 23.84 1.51
C SER A 93 -3.01 24.57 0.34
N LYS A 94 -2.22 25.24 -0.50
CA LYS A 94 -2.62 25.81 -1.78
C LYS A 94 -2.41 24.81 -2.91
#